data_AF-A0A2S9V8N9-F1
#
_entry.id   AF-A0A2S9V8N9-F1
#
_cell.length_a   1.000
_cell.length_b   1.000
_cell.length_c   1.000
_cell.angle_alpha   90.00
_cell.angle_beta   90.00
_cell.angle_gamma   90.00
#
_symmetry.space_group_name_H-M   'P 1'
#
loop_
_entity.id
_entity.type
_entity.pdbx_description
1 polymer ?
#
loop_
_entity_poly.entity_id
_entity_poly.type
_entity_poly.pdbx_seq_one_letter_code
_entity_poly.pdbx_strand_id
1 'polypeptide(L)'
;MNKQKLPFWRTPSGWSAIGLIAAASYFLFVEHGEHVFPYLPYLILLLCPVMHIFMHGSHGKGHETHTNDEQTFKEQTEDNDQYRQGYIEGLEQARKERRKTESDNAR
;
A
#
# COMPACT_ATOMS: atom_id res chain seq x y z
N MET A 1 -15.05 4.57 -36.35
CA MET A 1 -16.43 4.43 -35.85
C MET A 1 -16.38 4.11 -34.36
N ASN A 2 -16.47 5.13 -33.51
CA ASN A 2 -16.46 4.98 -32.06
C ASN A 2 -17.82 4.46 -31.57
N LYS A 3 -17.91 3.16 -31.28
CA LYS A 3 -19.10 2.59 -30.64
C LYS A 3 -19.12 3.03 -29.17
N GLN A 4 -19.66 4.22 -28.91
CA GLN A 4 -20.03 4.65 -27.57
C GLN A 4 -21.12 3.69 -27.07
N LYS A 5 -20.76 2.72 -26.23
CA LYS A 5 -21.75 1.92 -25.52
C LYS A 5 -22.48 2.86 -24.59
N LEU A 6 -23.78 3.05 -24.77
CA LEU A 6 -24.59 3.82 -23.84
C LEU A 6 -24.38 3.21 -22.44
N PRO A 7 -24.13 4.03 -21.40
CA PRO A 7 -23.84 3.51 -20.08
C PRO A 7 -25.02 2.65 -19.62
N PHE A 8 -24.73 1.48 -19.04
CA PHE A 8 -25.72 0.56 -18.47
C PHE A 8 -26.73 1.26 -17.54
N TRP A 9 -26.30 2.34 -16.89
CA TRP A 9 -27.09 3.21 -16.02
C TRP A 9 -28.22 4.01 -16.73
N ARG A 10 -28.24 4.05 -18.06
CA ARG A 10 -29.32 4.64 -18.87
C ARG A 10 -30.28 3.61 -19.47
N THR A 11 -30.10 2.32 -19.17
CA THR A 11 -31.05 1.28 -19.61
C THR A 11 -32.20 1.09 -18.61
N PRO A 12 -33.39 0.65 -19.06
CA PRO A 12 -34.55 0.41 -18.18
C PRO A 12 -34.27 -0.61 -17.06
N SER A 13 -33.41 -1.59 -17.33
CA SER A 13 -32.90 -2.54 -16.35
C SER A 13 -32.05 -1.87 -15.28
N GLY A 14 -31.22 -0.88 -15.65
CA GLY A 14 -30.45 -0.07 -14.71
C GLY A 14 -31.35 0.72 -13.76
N TRP A 15 -32.40 1.37 -14.28
CA TRP A 15 -33.40 2.06 -13.46
C TRP A 15 -34.16 1.12 -12.52
N SER A 16 -34.52 -0.09 -13.00
CA SER A 16 -35.18 -1.10 -12.17
C SER A 16 -34.27 -1.58 -11.03
N ALA A 17 -32.99 -1.80 -11.31
CA ALA A 17 -32.00 -2.17 -10.30
C ALA A 17 -31.81 -1.05 -9.27
N ILE A 18 -31.70 0.20 -9.70
CA ILE A 18 -31.61 1.36 -8.79
C ILE A 18 -32.87 1.46 -7.93
N GLY A 19 -34.06 1.29 -8.52
CA GLY A 19 -35.32 1.30 -7.79
C GLY A 19 -35.41 0.19 -6.73
N LEU A 20 -34.97 -1.03 -7.07
CA LEU A 20 -34.93 -2.14 -6.12
C LEU A 20 -33.95 -1.86 -4.98
N ILE A 21 -32.73 -1.43 -5.29
CA ILE A 21 -31.71 -1.08 -4.29
C ILE A 21 -32.22 0.04 -3.38
N ALA A 22 -32.87 1.06 -3.95
CA ALA A 22 -33.44 2.16 -3.18
C ALA A 22 -34.57 1.68 -2.25
N ALA A 23 -35.47 0.84 -2.75
CA ALA A 23 -36.57 0.27 -1.95
C ALA A 23 -36.05 -0.61 -0.81
N ALA A 24 -35.09 -1.50 -1.10
CA ALA A 24 -34.45 -2.35 -0.10
C ALA A 24 -33.71 -1.52 0.96
N SER A 25 -32.95 -0.50 0.54
CA SER A 25 -32.25 0.41 1.45
C SER A 25 -33.23 1.20 2.31
N TYR A 26 -34.33 1.69 1.73
CA TYR A 26 -35.37 2.42 2.46
C TYR A 26 -36.03 1.55 3.52
N PHE A 27 -36.44 0.33 3.18
CA PHE A 27 -37.04 -0.60 4.15
C PHE A 27 -36.08 -0.94 5.29
N LEU A 28 -34.80 -1.21 4.96
CA LEU A 28 -33.75 -1.43 5.95
C LEU A 28 -33.57 -0.22 6.88
N PHE A 29 -33.61 1.00 6.35
CA PHE A 29 -33.41 2.22 7.14
C PHE A 29 -34.62 2.60 7.98
N VAL A 30 -35.84 2.33 7.51
CA VAL A 30 -37.08 2.63 8.25
C VAL A 30 -37.29 1.61 9.38
N GLU A 31 -37.16 0.32 9.08
CA GLU A 31 -37.43 -0.75 10.06
C GLU A 31 -36.28 -0.92 11.06
N HIS A 32 -35.03 -0.78 10.60
CA HIS A 32 -33.85 -0.95 11.43
C HIS A 32 -33.13 0.37 11.75
N GLY A 33 -33.71 1.53 11.45
CA GLY A 33 -33.09 2.84 11.67
C GLY A 33 -32.65 3.07 13.11
N GLU A 34 -33.47 2.66 14.08
CA GLU A 34 -33.17 2.74 15.52
C GLU A 34 -31.96 1.89 15.93
N HIS A 35 -31.64 0.84 15.17
CA HIS A 35 -30.44 0.03 15.37
C HIS A 35 -29.26 0.60 14.56
N VAL A 36 -29.50 1.09 13.34
CA VAL A 36 -28.46 1.64 12.47
C VAL A 36 -27.83 2.92 13.06
N PHE A 37 -28.62 3.79 13.68
CA PHE A 37 -28.12 5.04 14.27
C PHE A 37 -27.04 4.84 15.37
N PRO A 38 -27.24 3.95 16.36
CA PRO A 38 -26.19 3.62 17.34
C PRO A 38 -25.05 2.79 16.75
N TYR A 39 -25.25 2.02 15.68
CA TYR A 39 -24.18 1.26 15.02
C TYR A 39 -23.34 2.10 14.03
N LEU A 40 -23.84 3.25 13.58
CA LEU A 40 -23.14 4.15 12.65
C LEU A 40 -21.72 4.54 13.11
N PRO A 41 -21.47 4.97 14.37
CA PRO A 41 -20.11 5.26 14.83
C PRO A 41 -19.20 4.02 14.80
N TYR A 42 -19.73 2.84 15.14
CA TYR A 42 -18.97 1.58 15.06
C TYR A 42 -18.66 1.20 13.62
N LEU A 43 -19.57 1.43 12.69
CA LEU A 43 -19.40 1.17 11.26
C LEU A 43 -18.29 2.04 10.67
N ILE A 44 -18.18 3.31 11.07
CA ILE A 44 -17.08 4.20 10.68
C ILE A 44 -15.73 3.69 11.20
N LEU A 45 -15.67 3.21 12.46
CA LEU A 45 -14.46 2.62 13.02
C LEU A 45 -14.08 1.31 12.33
N LEU A 46 -15.06 0.46 12.02
CA LEU A 46 -14.89 -0.80 11.27
C LEU A 46 -14.52 -0.57 9.80
N LEU A 47 -14.83 0.59 9.25
CA LEU A 47 -14.43 0.97 7.89
C LEU A 47 -12.89 0.98 7.75
N CYS A 48 -12.17 1.36 8.81
CA CYS A 48 -10.71 1.38 8.82
C CYS A 48 -10.07 -0.03 8.66
N PRO A 49 -10.37 -1.04 9.50
CA PRO A 49 -9.87 -2.39 9.30
C PRO A 49 -10.39 -3.03 8.01
N VAL A 50 -11.62 -2.72 7.59
CA VAL A 50 -12.15 -3.17 6.29
C VAL A 50 -11.27 -2.63 5.16
N MET A 51 -11.00 -1.33 5.10
CA MET A 51 -10.10 -0.74 4.11
C MET A 51 -8.70 -1.37 4.17
N HIS A 52 -8.14 -1.54 5.37
CA HIS A 52 -6.84 -2.17 5.53
C HIS A 52 -6.82 -3.60 4.97
N ILE A 53 -7.83 -4.42 5.24
CA ILE A 53 -7.92 -5.80 4.73
C ILE A 53 -8.05 -5.82 3.21
N PHE A 54 -8.90 -4.97 2.64
CA PHE A 54 -9.08 -4.88 1.18
C PHE A 54 -7.87 -4.27 0.46
N MET A 55 -7.06 -3.46 1.16
CA MET A 55 -5.81 -2.90 0.64
C MET A 55 -4.59 -3.78 0.97
N HIS A 56 -4.74 -4.88 1.72
CA HIS A 56 -3.67 -5.82 2.06
C HIS A 56 -3.50 -6.97 1.04
N GLY A 57 -3.91 -6.73 -0.22
CA GLY A 57 -3.85 -7.71 -1.31
C GLY A 57 -2.99 -7.22 -2.48
N SER A 58 -1.69 -7.55 -2.43
CA SER A 58 -0.75 -7.64 -3.55
C SER A 58 -0.90 -6.68 -4.76
N HIS A 59 -0.07 -5.63 -4.80
CA HIS A 59 0.52 -5.15 -6.06
C HIS A 59 1.98 -5.63 -6.14
N GLY A 60 2.15 -6.94 -6.17
CA GLY A 60 3.46 -7.60 -6.26
C GLY A 60 3.38 -8.80 -7.18
N LYS A 61 3.24 -8.57 -8.48
CA LYS A 61 3.55 -9.55 -9.53
C LYS A 61 4.21 -8.84 -10.71
N GLY A 62 5.49 -8.55 -10.55
CA GLY A 62 6.47 -8.69 -11.61
C GLY A 62 7.53 -9.61 -11.04
N HIS A 63 7.65 -10.81 -11.61
CA HIS A 63 8.68 -11.85 -11.40
C HIS A 63 9.78 -11.51 -10.40
N GLU A 64 10.01 -12.36 -9.39
CA GLU A 64 11.24 -13.16 -9.22
C GLU A 64 10.95 -14.35 -8.29
N THR A 65 11.60 -15.45 -8.58
CA THR A 65 11.36 -16.78 -8.01
C THR A 65 11.96 -16.86 -6.62
N HIS A 66 11.23 -16.44 -5.58
CA HIS A 66 11.67 -16.66 -4.20
C HIS A 66 11.35 -18.09 -3.77
N THR A 67 12.31 -18.97 -4.06
CA THR A 67 12.54 -20.15 -3.24
C THR A 67 12.78 -19.69 -1.80
N ASN A 68 12.24 -20.44 -0.84
CA ASN A 68 12.42 -20.19 0.58
C ASN A 68 13.87 -20.53 0.93
N ASP A 69 14.79 -19.62 0.67
CA ASP A 69 16.14 -19.69 1.19
C ASP A 69 16.31 -18.57 2.20
N GLU A 70 16.79 -18.97 3.37
CA GLU A 70 17.14 -18.15 4.51
C GLU A 70 18.06 -17.01 4.07
N GLN A 71 17.48 -15.83 3.79
CA GLN A 71 18.25 -14.70 3.28
C GLN A 71 19.20 -14.22 4.37
N THR A 72 20.45 -14.66 4.21
CA THR A 72 21.57 -14.34 5.08
C THR A 72 21.79 -12.83 5.02
N PHE A 73 22.11 -12.20 6.16
CA PHE A 73 22.35 -10.76 6.32
C PHE A 73 23.14 -10.08 5.18
N LYS A 74 24.03 -10.83 4.52
CA LYS A 74 24.78 -10.39 3.33
C LYS A 74 23.89 -9.97 2.15
N GLU A 75 22.80 -10.66 1.89
CA GLU A 75 21.92 -10.43 0.73
C GLU A 75 21.07 -9.16 0.90
N GLN A 76 20.58 -8.90 2.12
CA GLN A 76 19.93 -7.62 2.45
C GLN A 76 20.87 -6.42 2.40
N THR A 77 22.16 -6.60 2.72
CA THR A 77 23.17 -5.53 2.53
C THR A 77 23.53 -5.30 1.06
N GLU A 78 23.27 -6.27 0.18
CA GLU A 78 23.57 -6.17 -1.25
C GLU A 78 22.48 -5.42 -2.02
N ASP A 79 21.21 -5.60 -1.64
CA ASP A 79 20.06 -4.82 -2.15
C ASP A 79 20.05 -3.37 -1.63
N ASN A 80 20.69 -3.12 -0.47
CA ASN A 80 20.72 -1.81 0.15
C ASN A 80 21.89 -0.95 -0.34
N ASP A 81 21.73 -0.38 -1.53
CA ASP A 81 22.69 0.54 -2.16
C ASP A 81 23.12 1.70 -1.25
N GLN A 82 22.19 2.21 -0.42
CA GLN A 82 22.46 3.32 0.49
C GLN A 82 23.45 2.94 1.60
N TYR A 83 23.31 1.74 2.17
CA TYR A 83 24.23 1.23 3.18
C TYR A 83 25.65 1.06 2.63
N ARG A 84 25.77 0.50 1.42
CA ARG A 84 27.05 0.26 0.76
C ARG A 84 27.79 1.55 0.46
N GLN A 85 27.07 2.57 -0.02
CA GLN A 85 27.63 3.90 -0.30
C GLN A 85 28.19 4.54 0.97
N GLY A 86 27.43 4.57 2.06
CA GLY A 86 27.87 5.16 3.33
C GLY A 86 29.10 4.46 3.93
N TYR A 87 29.20 3.13 3.79
CA TYR A 87 30.35 2.38 4.28
C TYR A 87 31.65 2.70 3.52
N ILE A 88 31.60 2.79 2.19
CA ILE A 88 32.76 3.12 1.36
C ILE A 88 33.24 4.54 1.65
N GLU A 89 32.31 5.49 1.75
CA GLU A 89 32.63 6.89 2.08
C GLU A 89 33.34 7.00 3.44
N GLY A 90 32.85 6.28 4.45
CA GLY A 90 33.48 6.24 5.77
C GLY A 90 34.92 5.69 5.75
N LEU A 91 35.17 4.64 4.95
CA LEU A 91 36.52 4.10 4.77
C LEU A 91 37.46 5.09 4.06
N GLU A 92 36.96 5.81 3.05
CA GLU A 92 37.72 6.85 2.36
C GLU A 92 38.05 8.02 3.29
N GLN A 93 37.08 8.45 4.09
CA GLN A 93 37.27 9.51 5.08
C GLN A 93 38.34 9.11 6.10
N ALA A 94 38.24 7.91 6.70
CA ALA A 94 39.21 7.41 7.65
C ALA A 94 40.63 7.30 7.04
N ARG A 95 40.74 6.90 5.77
CA ARG A 95 42.02 6.85 5.05
C ARG A 95 42.59 8.25 4.81
N LYS A 96 41.76 9.23 4.45
CA LYS A 96 42.19 10.63 4.27
C LYS A 96 42.65 11.24 5.59
N GLU A 97 41.92 11.00 6.68
CA GLU A 97 42.29 11.44 8.03
C GLU A 97 43.64 10.85 8.45
N ARG A 98 43.84 9.53 8.29
CA ARG A 98 45.13 8.88 8.57
C ARG A 98 46.29 9.45 7.75
N ARG A 99 46.10 9.67 6.44
CA ARG A 99 47.12 10.26 5.56
C ARG A 99 47.47 11.69 6.00
N LYS A 100 46.49 12.49 6.41
CA LYS A 100 46.70 13.85 6.89
C LYS A 100 47.52 13.85 8.19
N THR A 101 47.18 12.99 9.14
CA THR A 101 47.96 12.83 10.38
C THR A 101 49.40 12.39 10.12
N GLU A 102 49.63 11.52 9.14
CA GLU A 102 50.97 11.08 8.75
C GLU A 102 51.79 12.20 8.10
N SER A 103 51.18 12.99 7.20
CA SER A 103 51.87 14.15 6.59
C SER A 103 52.18 15.26 7.60
N ASP A 104 51.28 15.49 8.56
CA ASP A 104 51.45 16.51 9.60
C ASP A 104 52.60 16.15 10.58
N ASN A 105 52.87 14.85 10.78
CA ASN A 105 53.98 14.35 11.62
C ASN A 105 55.34 14.26 10.91
N ALA A 106 55.37 14.38 9.58
CA ALA A 106 56.59 14.26 8.77
C ALA A 106 57.28 15.63 8.48
N ARG A 107 56.79 16.71 9.09
CA ARG A 107 57.29 18.10 8.93
C ARG A 107 57.82 18.63 10.25
#